data_AF-A0A7R9WBP9-F1
#
_entry.id   AF-A0A7R9WBP9-F1
#
_cell.length_a   1.000
_cell.length_b   1.000
_cell.length_c   1.000
_cell.angle_alpha   90.00
_cell.angle_beta   90.00
_cell.angle_gamma   90.00
#
_symmetry.space_group_name_H-M   'P 1'
#
loop_
_entity.id
_entity.type
_entity.pdbx_description
1 polymer ?
#
loop_
_entity_poly.entity_id
_entity_poly.type
_entity_poly.pdbx_seq_one_letter_code
_entity_poly.pdbx_strand_id
1 'polypeptide(L)'
;SLFERLGLLCNSRAVWRALLGAVVISGIGMLIPHTMFWGEAEFETLYNLYPAETLEHVYPTSGLIGFEMDSFWKCIAVGLCKLIAISFSVAGGFRGGFIFPLFASGCAFGRAAVFLFPSLPPTVTCLSFAAGVNVAITKTALATTLILSYLSGEQNALAAI
;
A
#
# COMPACT_ATOMS: atom_id res chain seq x y z
N SER A 1 15.59 -2.31 -14.85
CA SER A 1 15.19 -2.60 -13.45
C SER A 1 16.32 -3.33 -12.70
N LEU A 2 16.26 -3.51 -11.36
CA LEU A 2 17.28 -4.31 -10.64
C LEU A 2 17.41 -5.73 -11.23
N PHE A 3 16.28 -6.36 -11.55
CA PHE A 3 16.22 -7.68 -12.17
C PHE A 3 16.88 -7.76 -13.54
N GLU A 4 16.82 -6.68 -14.32
CA GLU A 4 17.50 -6.57 -15.62
C GLU A 4 19.02 -6.52 -15.46
N ARG A 5 19.51 -5.70 -14.52
CA ARG A 5 20.95 -5.61 -14.21
C ARG A 5 21.52 -6.94 -13.70
N LEU A 6 20.70 -7.73 -13.02
CA LEU A 6 21.06 -9.06 -12.52
C LEU A 6 20.84 -10.18 -13.57
N GLY A 7 20.37 -9.86 -14.78
CA GLY A 7 20.09 -10.85 -15.81
C GLY A 7 19.05 -11.90 -15.41
N LEU A 8 18.06 -11.50 -14.60
CA LEU A 8 17.02 -12.38 -14.04
C LEU A 8 15.71 -12.35 -14.84
N LEU A 9 15.66 -11.61 -15.96
CA LEU A 9 14.44 -11.49 -16.77
C LEU A 9 14.11 -12.75 -17.58
N CYS A 10 15.11 -13.59 -17.87
CA CYS A 10 14.91 -14.84 -18.60
C CYS A 10 14.05 -15.83 -17.80
N ASN A 11 13.10 -16.49 -18.48
CA ASN A 11 12.14 -17.39 -17.82
C ASN A 11 12.81 -18.60 -17.15
N SER A 12 13.97 -19.05 -17.67
CA SER A 12 14.80 -20.08 -17.03
C SER A 12 15.24 -19.71 -15.60
N ARG A 13 15.29 -18.41 -15.27
CA ARG A 13 15.65 -17.89 -13.94
C ARG A 13 14.44 -17.33 -13.17
N ALA A 14 13.21 -17.68 -13.59
CA ALA A 14 11.99 -17.18 -12.97
C ALA A 14 11.91 -17.49 -11.47
N VAL A 15 12.39 -18.66 -11.04
CA VAL A 15 12.46 -19.03 -9.61
C VAL A 15 13.36 -18.07 -8.84
N TRP A 16 14.56 -17.79 -9.35
CA TRP A 16 15.49 -16.85 -8.72
C TRP A 16 14.95 -15.42 -8.67
N ARG A 17 14.26 -15.00 -9.73
CA ARG A 17 13.57 -13.71 -9.78
C ARG A 17 12.49 -13.62 -8.70
N ALA A 18 11.66 -14.64 -8.58
CA ALA A 18 10.61 -14.70 -7.57
C ALA A 18 11.20 -14.73 -6.14
N LEU A 19 12.25 -15.53 -5.90
CA LEU A 19 12.93 -15.59 -4.60
C LEU A 19 13.51 -14.25 -4.19
N LEU A 20 14.18 -13.53 -5.09
CA LEU A 20 14.70 -12.20 -4.80
C LEU A 20 13.56 -11.22 -4.45
N GLY A 21 12.46 -11.27 -5.21
CA GLY A 21 11.26 -10.49 -4.90
C GLY A 21 10.70 -10.80 -3.52
N ALA A 22 10.54 -12.09 -3.18
CA ALA A 22 10.06 -12.54 -1.88
C ALA A 22 10.94 -12.02 -0.74
N VAL A 23 12.27 -12.15 -0.86
CA VAL A 23 13.22 -11.69 0.16
C VAL A 23 13.07 -10.19 0.42
N VAL A 24 12.92 -9.38 -0.64
CA VAL A 24 12.73 -7.93 -0.49
C VAL A 24 11.37 -7.61 0.13
N ILE A 25 10.28 -8.22 -0.35
CA ILE A 25 8.93 -7.98 0.18
C ILE A 25 8.85 -8.38 1.66
N SER A 26 9.32 -9.58 2.01
CA SER A 26 9.36 -10.06 3.39
C SER A 26 10.29 -9.24 4.27
N GLY A 27 11.45 -8.80 3.76
CA GLY A 27 12.35 -7.94 4.50
C GLY A 27 11.72 -6.58 4.83
N ILE A 28 11.03 -5.97 3.87
CA ILE A 28 10.29 -4.72 4.11
C ILE A 28 9.15 -4.98 5.12
N GLY A 29 8.37 -6.04 4.93
CA GLY A 29 7.25 -6.39 5.83
C GLY A 29 7.68 -6.70 7.26
N MET A 30 8.84 -7.34 7.46
CA MET A 30 9.38 -7.60 8.79
C MET A 30 9.82 -6.32 9.51
N LEU A 31 10.28 -5.30 8.78
CA LEU A 31 10.68 -4.01 9.37
C LEU A 31 9.50 -3.06 9.53
N ILE A 32 8.59 -3.05 8.56
CA ILE A 32 7.43 -2.16 8.47
C ILE A 32 6.20 -3.05 8.16
N PRO A 33 5.51 -3.58 9.18
CA PRO A 33 4.41 -4.54 9.02
C PRO A 33 3.26 -4.02 8.16
N HIS A 34 2.95 -2.73 8.29
CA HIS A 34 1.94 -1.97 7.52
C HIS A 34 2.19 -1.95 5.99
N THR A 35 3.23 -2.61 5.51
CA THR A 35 3.53 -2.74 4.07
C THR A 35 3.11 -4.09 3.47
N MET A 36 2.77 -5.08 4.31
CA MET A 36 2.36 -6.41 3.86
C MET A 36 1.11 -6.35 2.98
N PHE A 37 0.96 -7.32 2.07
CA PHE A 37 -0.09 -7.30 1.04
C PHE A 37 -1.36 -7.98 1.54
N TRP A 38 -2.28 -7.23 2.14
CA TRP A 38 -3.52 -7.82 2.68
C TRP A 38 -4.80 -7.04 2.35
N GLY A 39 -4.98 -6.79 1.04
CA GLY A 39 -6.28 -6.46 0.46
C GLY A 39 -7.03 -5.31 1.14
N GLU A 40 -8.25 -5.57 1.58
CA GLU A 40 -9.19 -4.61 2.18
C GLU A 40 -8.96 -4.40 3.69
N ALA A 41 -8.69 -5.47 4.44
CA ALA A 41 -8.50 -5.42 5.91
C ALA A 41 -7.36 -4.48 6.33
N GLU A 42 -6.35 -4.36 5.47
CA GLU A 42 -5.26 -3.43 5.68
C GLU A 42 -5.72 -1.97 5.61
N PHE A 43 -6.59 -1.63 4.66
CA PHE A 43 -7.00 -0.26 4.40
C PHE A 43 -7.66 0.37 5.62
N GLU A 44 -8.51 -0.39 6.33
CA GLU A 44 -9.14 0.04 7.58
C GLU A 44 -8.10 0.30 8.68
N THR A 45 -7.09 -0.57 8.79
CA THR A 45 -5.99 -0.41 9.76
C THR A 45 -5.19 0.86 9.50
N LEU A 46 -4.79 1.09 8.24
CA LEU A 46 -4.09 2.30 7.81
C LEU A 46 -4.95 3.56 8.05
N TYR A 47 -6.23 3.48 7.72
CA TYR A 47 -7.17 4.59 7.85
C TYR A 47 -7.36 5.01 9.32
N ASN A 48 -7.55 4.05 10.21
CA ASN A 48 -7.78 4.29 11.63
C ASN A 48 -6.48 4.46 12.44
N LEU A 49 -5.31 4.29 11.82
CA LEU A 49 -4.01 4.21 12.49
C LEU A 49 -3.98 3.15 13.61
N TYR A 50 -4.65 2.02 13.37
CA TYR A 50 -4.59 0.92 14.32
C TYR A 50 -3.18 0.31 14.36
N PRO A 51 -2.78 -0.28 15.50
CA PRO A 51 -1.50 -0.94 15.62
C PRO A 51 -1.33 -2.05 14.59
N ALA A 52 -0.09 -2.34 14.20
CA ALA A 52 0.19 -3.40 13.24
C ALA A 52 -0.28 -4.79 13.72
N GLU A 53 -0.51 -4.96 15.02
CA GLU A 53 -1.05 -6.17 15.63
C GLU A 53 -2.47 -6.51 15.19
N THR A 54 -3.24 -5.53 14.71
CA THR A 54 -4.59 -5.76 14.20
C THR A 54 -4.58 -6.31 12.78
N LEU A 55 -3.44 -6.29 12.08
CA LEU A 55 -3.34 -6.94 10.77
C LEU A 55 -3.35 -8.46 10.96
N GLU A 56 -4.39 -9.09 10.42
CA GLU A 56 -4.47 -10.54 10.36
C GLU A 56 -3.32 -11.11 9.51
N HIS A 57 -2.81 -12.27 9.90
CA HIS A 57 -1.78 -13.03 9.18
C HIS A 57 -0.43 -12.31 8.97
N VAL A 58 -0.14 -11.26 9.73
CA VAL A 58 1.17 -10.59 9.73
C VAL A 58 2.02 -11.06 10.91
N TYR A 59 3.23 -11.51 10.63
CA TYR A 59 4.24 -11.86 11.63
C TYR A 59 5.60 -11.33 11.21
N PRO A 60 6.37 -10.68 12.10
CA PRO A 60 6.01 -10.28 13.47
C PRO A 60 5.00 -9.13 13.50
N THR A 61 4.02 -9.19 14.42
CA THR A 61 2.86 -8.30 14.49
C THR A 61 3.24 -6.82 14.66
N SER A 62 4.21 -6.48 15.51
CA SER A 62 4.67 -5.10 15.71
C SER A 62 5.93 -4.77 14.88
N GLY A 63 6.37 -5.67 13.99
CA GLY A 63 7.63 -5.57 13.27
C GLY A 63 8.84 -5.90 14.16
N LEU A 64 10.00 -6.11 13.53
CA LEU A 64 11.26 -6.40 14.24
C LEU A 64 11.78 -5.20 15.06
N ILE A 65 11.27 -4.00 14.77
CA ILE A 65 11.70 -2.73 15.38
C ILE A 65 10.57 -2.01 16.14
N GLY A 66 9.38 -2.61 16.28
CA GLY A 66 8.24 -1.95 16.92
C GLY A 66 7.69 -0.78 16.09
N PHE A 67 7.61 -0.95 14.76
CA PHE A 67 7.22 0.14 13.86
C PHE A 67 5.71 0.33 13.85
N GLU A 68 5.25 1.54 14.18
CA GLU A 68 3.84 1.94 14.12
C GLU A 68 3.63 3.26 13.38
N MET A 69 2.48 3.45 12.75
CA MET A 69 2.12 4.67 12.02
C MET A 69 1.68 5.81 12.97
N ASP A 70 2.54 6.23 13.88
CA ASP A 70 2.22 7.28 14.88
C ASP A 70 2.56 8.71 14.43
N SER A 71 3.24 8.87 13.29
CA SER A 71 3.86 10.13 12.91
C SER A 71 3.89 10.31 11.39
N PHE A 72 3.90 11.58 10.97
CA PHE A 72 3.96 11.99 9.56
C PHE A 72 5.01 11.21 8.76
N TRP A 73 6.25 11.18 9.25
CA TRP A 73 7.37 10.52 8.55
C TRP A 73 7.19 9.02 8.43
N LYS A 74 6.61 8.37 9.45
CA LYS A 74 6.33 6.93 9.42
C LYS A 74 5.21 6.61 8.43
N CYS A 75 4.17 7.45 8.33
CA CYS A 75 3.13 7.29 7.30
C CYS A 75 3.70 7.43 5.87
N ILE A 76 4.58 8.43 5.64
CA ILE A 76 5.29 8.55 4.36
C ILE A 76 6.15 7.32 4.08
N ALA A 77 6.88 6.82 5.08
CA ALA A 77 7.72 5.65 4.95
C ALA A 77 6.89 4.41 4.56
N VAL A 78 5.75 4.17 5.20
CA VAL A 78 4.83 3.07 4.83
C VAL A 78 4.37 3.20 3.38
N GLY A 79 3.90 4.38 2.98
CA GLY A 79 3.43 4.61 1.61
C GLY A 79 4.52 4.30 0.57
N LEU A 80 5.75 4.79 0.78
CA LEU A 80 6.89 4.56 -0.12
C LEU A 80 7.36 3.10 -0.11
N CYS A 81 7.53 2.50 1.06
CA CYS A 81 7.95 1.11 1.20
C CYS A 81 6.94 0.15 0.57
N LYS A 82 5.64 0.46 0.64
CA LYS A 82 4.59 -0.31 -0.05
C LYS A 82 4.69 -0.17 -1.56
N LEU A 83 4.95 1.02 -2.11
CA LEU A 83 5.21 1.17 -3.56
C LEU A 83 6.42 0.36 -4.03
N ILE A 84 7.49 0.33 -3.23
CA ILE A 84 8.67 -0.49 -3.51
C ILE A 84 8.28 -1.97 -3.48
N ALA A 85 7.59 -2.42 -2.44
CA ALA A 85 7.13 -3.80 -2.32
C ALA A 85 6.25 -4.20 -3.52
N ILE A 86 5.33 -3.32 -3.98
CA ILE A 86 4.48 -3.56 -5.16
C ILE A 86 5.33 -3.73 -6.41
N SER A 87 6.34 -2.88 -6.58
CA SER A 87 7.27 -2.97 -7.72
C SER A 87 8.00 -4.33 -7.74
N PHE A 88 8.49 -4.79 -6.59
CA PHE A 88 9.15 -6.09 -6.45
C PHE A 88 8.19 -7.27 -6.62
N SER A 89 6.94 -7.16 -6.18
CA SER A 89 5.90 -8.18 -6.41
C SER A 89 5.60 -8.35 -7.89
N VAL A 90 5.35 -7.24 -8.60
CA VAL A 90 5.03 -7.26 -10.04
C VAL A 90 6.24 -7.72 -10.85
N ALA A 91 7.42 -7.16 -10.60
CA ALA A 91 8.63 -7.54 -11.32
C ALA A 91 9.13 -8.96 -10.96
N GLY A 92 8.84 -9.44 -9.75
CA GLY A 92 9.09 -10.81 -9.30
C GLY A 92 8.25 -11.85 -10.06
N GLY A 93 7.13 -11.43 -10.66
CA GLY A 93 6.19 -12.29 -11.34
C GLY A 93 5.19 -12.96 -10.40
N PHE A 94 4.96 -12.38 -9.21
CA PHE A 94 3.93 -12.85 -8.31
C PHE A 94 2.55 -12.58 -8.91
N ARG A 95 1.68 -13.60 -8.87
CA ARG A 95 0.29 -13.46 -9.30
C ARG A 95 -0.49 -12.74 -8.22
N GLY A 96 -1.17 -11.67 -8.60
CA GLY A 96 -1.99 -10.85 -7.71
C GLY A 96 -2.26 -9.50 -8.34
N GLY A 97 -3.41 -8.91 -8.01
CA GLY A 97 -3.71 -7.53 -8.36
C GLY A 97 -2.89 -6.56 -7.51
N PHE A 98 -2.59 -5.38 -8.05
CA PHE A 98 -1.86 -4.32 -7.35
C PHE A 98 -2.75 -3.12 -6.97
N ILE A 99 -4.04 -3.11 -7.34
CA ILE A 99 -4.96 -2.01 -7.09
C ILE A 99 -5.19 -1.74 -5.59
N PHE A 100 -5.55 -2.76 -4.80
CA PHE A 100 -5.76 -2.59 -3.35
C PHE A 100 -4.47 -2.18 -2.61
N PRO A 101 -3.29 -2.78 -2.89
CA PRO A 101 -2.03 -2.28 -2.35
C PRO A 101 -1.74 -0.82 -2.71
N LEU A 102 -2.13 -0.36 -3.90
CA LEU A 102 -2.00 1.06 -4.27
C LEU A 102 -2.94 1.96 -3.47
N PHE A 103 -4.17 1.50 -3.20
CA PHE A 103 -5.08 2.22 -2.30
C PHE A 103 -4.54 2.31 -0.88
N ALA A 104 -4.02 1.22 -0.33
CA ALA A 104 -3.37 1.19 0.98
C ALA A 104 -2.17 2.16 1.06
N SER A 105 -1.32 2.18 0.03
CA SER A 105 -0.21 3.14 -0.08
C SER A 105 -0.71 4.59 -0.11
N GLY A 106 -1.74 4.88 -0.91
CA GLY A 106 -2.36 6.20 -0.94
C GLY A 106 -3.02 6.59 0.38
N CYS A 107 -3.66 5.66 1.08
CA CYS A 107 -4.20 5.88 2.42
C CYS A 107 -3.10 6.31 3.40
N ALA A 108 -1.93 5.65 3.38
CA ALA A 108 -0.79 6.05 4.19
C ALA A 108 -0.33 7.49 3.90
N PHE A 109 -0.27 7.89 2.62
CA PHE A 109 0.03 9.28 2.26
C PHE A 109 -1.08 10.26 2.69
N GLY A 110 -2.34 9.85 2.60
CA GLY A 110 -3.47 10.64 3.10
C GLY A 110 -3.40 10.86 4.61
N ARG A 111 -3.06 9.83 5.40
CA ARG A 111 -2.80 9.96 6.84
C ARG A 111 -1.63 10.91 7.13
N ALA A 112 -0.58 10.86 6.32
CA ALA A 112 0.51 11.83 6.43
C ALA A 112 0.00 13.27 6.20
N ALA A 113 -0.85 13.50 5.20
CA ALA A 113 -1.45 14.81 4.97
C ALA A 113 -2.32 15.29 6.16
N VAL A 114 -3.07 14.38 6.81
CA VAL A 114 -3.85 14.67 8.02
C VAL A 114 -2.96 15.05 9.21
N PHE A 115 -1.78 14.41 9.36
CA PHE A 115 -0.81 14.83 10.38
C PHE A 115 -0.27 16.25 10.15
N LEU A 116 -0.11 16.66 8.88
CA LEU A 116 0.35 18.01 8.54
C LEU A 116 -0.76 19.06 8.66
N PHE A 117 -2.00 18.68 8.33
CA PHE A 117 -3.18 19.54 8.39
C PHE A 117 -4.31 18.83 9.15
N PRO A 118 -4.33 18.93 10.50
CA PRO A 118 -5.32 18.25 11.34
C PRO A 118 -6.77 18.69 11.12
N SER A 119 -6.98 19.82 10.43
CA SER A 119 -8.31 20.32 10.05
C SER A 119 -8.94 19.55 8.89
N LEU A 120 -8.17 18.71 8.17
CA LEU A 120 -8.69 17.94 7.06
C LEU A 120 -9.48 16.71 7.53
N PRO A 121 -10.65 16.42 6.94
CA PRO A 121 -11.39 15.19 7.23
C PRO A 121 -10.57 13.97 6.78
N PRO A 122 -10.24 13.02 7.67
CA PRO A 122 -9.37 11.90 7.35
C PRO A 122 -9.92 10.99 6.24
N THR A 123 -11.23 10.73 6.23
CA THR A 123 -11.90 9.85 5.26
C THR A 123 -11.69 10.34 3.84
N VAL A 124 -12.11 11.58 3.56
CA VAL A 124 -12.03 12.16 2.22
C VAL A 124 -10.57 12.33 1.78
N THR A 125 -9.68 12.68 2.72
CA THR A 125 -8.25 12.85 2.44
C THR A 125 -7.61 11.51 2.06
N CYS A 126 -7.82 10.46 2.84
CA CYS A 126 -7.28 9.13 2.55
C CYS A 126 -7.83 8.56 1.24
N LEU A 127 -9.14 8.69 0.99
CA LEU A 127 -9.76 8.25 -0.26
C LEU A 127 -9.24 9.04 -1.48
N SER A 128 -9.05 10.35 -1.35
CA SER A 128 -8.51 11.19 -2.42
C SER A 128 -7.08 10.82 -2.78
N PHE A 129 -6.22 10.58 -1.78
CA PHE A 129 -4.85 10.13 -2.01
C PHE A 129 -4.81 8.69 -2.56
N ALA A 130 -5.65 7.78 -2.05
CA ALA A 130 -5.82 6.43 -2.60
C ALA A 130 -6.22 6.47 -4.09
N ALA A 131 -7.21 7.31 -4.43
CA ALA A 131 -7.63 7.52 -5.81
C ALA A 131 -6.48 8.07 -6.67
N GLY A 132 -5.82 9.13 -6.20
CA GLY A 132 -4.73 9.80 -6.92
C GLY A 132 -3.57 8.86 -7.24
N VAL A 133 -3.09 8.09 -6.26
CA VAL A 133 -1.99 7.13 -6.45
C VAL A 133 -2.38 6.04 -7.45
N ASN A 134 -3.57 5.46 -7.32
CA ASN A 134 -4.01 4.41 -8.22
C ASN A 134 -4.16 4.94 -9.65
N VAL A 135 -4.85 6.06 -9.84
CA VAL A 135 -5.05 6.68 -11.16
C VAL A 135 -3.73 7.10 -11.81
N ALA A 136 -2.76 7.59 -11.03
CA ALA A 136 -1.45 7.96 -11.55
C ALA A 136 -0.73 6.77 -12.21
N ILE A 137 -0.92 5.56 -11.69
CA ILE A 137 -0.24 4.34 -12.14
C ILE A 137 -1.07 3.56 -13.16
N THR A 138 -2.34 3.28 -12.87
CA THR A 138 -3.20 2.44 -13.72
C THR A 138 -3.81 3.19 -14.90
N LYS A 139 -3.88 4.53 -14.81
CA LYS A 139 -4.64 5.40 -15.73
C LYS A 139 -6.15 5.07 -15.79
N THR A 140 -6.70 4.45 -14.76
CA THR A 140 -8.13 4.08 -14.70
C THR A 140 -8.94 5.03 -13.82
N ALA A 141 -9.11 6.28 -14.27
CA ALA A 141 -9.77 7.34 -13.48
C ALA A 141 -11.19 6.97 -13.01
N LEU A 142 -12.09 6.61 -13.94
CA LEU A 142 -13.49 6.29 -13.61
C LEU A 142 -13.65 5.02 -12.79
N ALA A 143 -12.90 3.95 -13.11
CA ALA A 143 -12.99 2.71 -12.35
C ALA A 143 -12.53 2.91 -10.90
N THR A 144 -11.49 3.72 -10.70
CA THR A 144 -10.95 4.01 -9.36
C THR A 144 -11.96 4.72 -8.49
N THR A 145 -12.60 5.77 -9.01
CA THR A 145 -13.61 6.52 -8.26
C THR A 145 -14.78 5.62 -7.93
N LEU A 146 -15.33 4.87 -8.90
CA LEU A 146 -16.43 3.94 -8.67
C LEU A 146 -16.11 2.91 -7.57
N ILE A 147 -14.93 2.29 -7.62
CA ILE A 147 -14.53 1.31 -6.60
C ILE A 147 -14.46 1.95 -5.22
N LEU A 148 -13.80 3.10 -5.09
CA LEU A 148 -13.64 3.77 -3.79
C LEU A 148 -14.96 4.32 -3.25
N SER A 149 -15.83 4.87 -4.09
CA SER A 149 -17.14 5.36 -3.66
C SER A 149 -18.03 4.21 -3.17
N TYR A 150 -18.01 3.05 -3.84
CA TYR A 150 -18.79 1.89 -3.41
C TYR A 150 -18.25 1.25 -2.13
N LEU A 151 -16.91 1.12 -2.01
CA LEU A 151 -16.30 0.49 -0.84
C LEU A 151 -16.35 1.37 0.42
N SER A 152 -16.24 2.69 0.26
CA SER A 152 -16.25 3.61 1.40
C SER A 152 -17.65 3.93 1.93
N GLY A 153 -18.68 3.84 1.08
CA GLY A 153 -20.03 4.31 1.42
C GLY A 153 -20.11 5.81 1.74
N GLU A 154 -19.05 6.59 1.43
CA GLU A 154 -18.93 8.00 1.82
C GLU A 154 -19.65 8.90 0.80
N GLN A 155 -20.64 9.65 1.27
CA GLN A 155 -21.46 10.52 0.41
C GLN A 155 -20.62 11.59 -0.31
N ASN A 156 -19.57 12.10 0.35
CA ASN A 156 -18.64 13.06 -0.25
C ASN A 156 -17.70 12.44 -1.29
N ALA A 157 -17.61 11.10 -1.34
CA ALA A 157 -16.90 10.36 -2.38
C ALA A 157 -17.82 9.93 -3.53
N LEU A 158 -19.14 10.00 -3.35
CA LEU A 158 -20.12 9.85 -4.44
C LEU A 158 -20.16 11.15 -5.25
N ALA A 159 -20.26 11.03 -6.58
CA ALA A 159 -20.41 12.20 -7.43
C ALA A 159 -21.65 12.99 -6.97
N ALA A 160 -21.52 14.32 -6.87
CA ALA A 160 -22.64 15.20 -6.55
C ALA A 160 -23.70 15.07 -7.66
N ILE A 161 -24.74 14.30 -7.37
CA ILE A 161 -26.01 14.29 -8.10
C ILE A 161 -27.04 14.95 -7.18
#